data_AF-A0A3P5DQD5-F1
#
_entry.id   AF-A0A3P5DQD5-F1
#
_cell.length_a   1.000
_cell.length_b   1.000
_cell.length_c   1.000
_cell.angle_alpha   90.00
_cell.angle_beta   90.00
_cell.angle_gamma   90.00
#
_symmetry.space_group_name_H-M   'P 1'
#
loop_
_entity.id
_entity.type
_entity.pdbx_description
1 polymer ?
#
loop_
_entity_poly.entity_id
_entity_poly.type
_entity_poly.pdbx_seq_one_letter_code
_entity_poly.pdbx_strand_id
1 'polypeptide(L)' 'MLLGHWNNQKEIPDPYRKSQEAFSSVYQLIVQASNYWAEKLDV' A
#
# COMPACT_ATOMS: atom_id res chain seq x y z
N MET A 1 -10.82 0.47 -8.66
CA MET A 1 -10.30 -0.20 -7.44
C MET A 1 -8.98 0.45 -7.06
N LEU A 2 -8.83 0.87 -5.81
CA LEU A 2 -7.57 1.44 -5.29
C LEU A 2 -6.87 0.41 -4.42
N LEU A 3 -5.54 0.38 -4.44
CA LEU A 3 -4.76 -0.61 -3.68
C LEU A 3 -5.05 -0.50 -2.17
N GLY A 4 -5.15 0.72 -1.64
CA GLY A 4 -5.46 0.93 -0.22
C GLY A 4 -6.94 0.80 0.18
N HIS A 5 -7.82 0.27 -0.68
CA HIS A 5 -9.26 0.19 -0.40
C HIS A 5 -9.57 -0.50 0.94
N TRP A 6 -8.98 -1.67 1.18
CA TRP A 6 -9.18 -2.45 2.40
C TRP A 6 -8.34 -1.98 3.59
N ASN A 7 -7.40 -1.05 3.36
CA ASN A 7 -6.61 -0.40 4.40
C ASN A 7 -7.24 0.95 4.78
N ASN A 8 -8.51 0.97 5.20
CA ASN A 8 -9.26 2.21 5.50
C ASN A 8 -9.26 3.25 4.36
N GLN A 9 -9.30 2.79 3.09
CA GLN A 9 -9.21 3.66 1.92
C GLN A 9 -7.95 4.55 1.92
N LYS A 10 -6.87 4.08 2.55
CA LYS A 10 -5.62 4.84 2.69
C LYS A 10 -4.98 5.06 1.33
N GLU A 11 -4.62 6.31 1.07
CA GLU A 11 -3.88 6.67 -0.13
C GLU A 11 -2.40 6.28 0.00
N ILE A 12 -1.83 5.74 -1.07
CA ILE A 12 -0.41 5.37 -1.12
C ILE A 12 0.31 6.50 -1.84
N PRO A 13 1.18 7.27 -1.16
CA PRO A 13 1.84 8.42 -1.77
C PRO A 13 2.87 7.97 -2.82
N ASP A 14 3.04 8.78 -3.87
CA ASP A 14 4.04 8.53 -4.91
C ASP A 14 5.47 8.79 -4.39
N PRO A 15 6.36 7.77 -4.35
CA PRO A 15 7.73 7.94 -3.91
C PRO A 15 8.66 8.49 -5.00
N TYR A 16 8.18 8.70 -6.23
CA TYR A 16 9.03 9.13 -7.34
C TYR A 16 9.79 10.43 -7.03
N ARG A 17 11.11 10.39 -7.25
CA ARG A 17 12.05 11.48 -6.94
C ARG A 17 12.11 11.88 -5.46
N LYS A 18 11.78 10.97 -4.54
CA LYS A 18 11.91 11.16 -3.08
C LYS A 18 13.12 10.41 -2.52
N SER A 19 13.36 10.58 -1.21
CA SER A 19 14.43 9.90 -0.48
C SER A 19 14.17 8.38 -0.37
N GLN A 20 15.23 7.62 -0.08
CA GLN A 20 15.13 6.17 0.15
C GLN A 20 14.17 5.81 1.30
N GLU A 21 14.07 6.67 2.31
CA GLU A 21 13.15 6.52 3.44
C GLU A 21 11.69 6.65 2.98
N ALA A 22 11.40 7.57 2.06
CA ALA A 22 10.07 7.71 1.47
C ALA A 22 9.69 6.47 0.65
N PHE A 23 10.62 5.92 -0.13
CA PHE A 23 10.43 4.64 -0.82
C PHE A 23 10.15 3.49 0.16
N SER A 24 10.90 3.41 1.26
CA SER A 24 10.73 2.36 2.26
C SER A 24 9.37 2.46 2.95
N SER A 25 8.93 3.68 3.27
CA SER A 25 7.62 3.96 3.85
C SER A 25 6.48 3.55 2.90
N VAL A 26 6.60 3.90 1.62
CA VAL A 26 5.61 3.52 0.59
C VAL A 26 5.57 2.02 0.38
N TYR A 27 6.73 1.35 0.35
CA TYR A 27 6.81 -0.10 0.21
C TYR A 27 6.07 -0.82 1.35
N GLN A 28 6.23 -0.37 2.60
CA GLN A 28 5.49 -0.94 3.74
C GLN A 28 3.97 -0.77 3.59
N LEU A 29 3.52 0.39 3.08
CA LEU A 29 2.10 0.62 2.81
C LEU A 29 1.56 -0.29 1.72
N ILE A 30 2.33 -0.53 0.66
CA ILE A 30 1.97 -1.45 -0.43
C ILE A 30 1.82 -2.87 0.12
N VAL A 31 2.81 -3.37 0.87
CA VAL A 31 2.77 -4.72 1.46
C VAL A 31 1.55 -4.89 2.36
N GLN A 32 1.28 -3.92 3.24
CA GLN A 32 0.10 -3.97 4.12
C GLN A 32 -1.20 -4.02 3.31
N ALA A 33 -1.33 -3.16 2.29
CA ALA A 33 -2.50 -3.13 1.43
C ALA A 33 -2.69 -4.44 0.65
N SER A 34 -1.60 -5.01 0.11
CA SER A 34 -1.60 -6.29 -0.57
C SER A 34 -2.04 -7.44 0.33
N ASN A 35 -1.62 -7.46 1.60
CA ASN A 35 -2.06 -8.47 2.56
C ASN A 35 -3.56 -8.39 2.83
N TYR A 36 -4.12 -7.18 3.01
CA TYR A 36 -5.57 -7.05 3.17
C TYR A 36 -6.33 -7.49 1.92
N TRP A 37 -5.80 -7.24 0.72
CA TRP A 37 -6.40 -7.78 -0.50
C TRP A 37 -6.32 -9.30 -0.55
N ALA A 38 -5.20 -9.90 -0.17
CA ALA A 38 -5.05 -11.35 -0.09
C ALA A 38 -6.09 -11.94 0.87
N GLU A 39 -6.22 -11.40 2.09
CA GLU A 39 -7.23 -11.84 3.08
C GLU A 39 -8.68 -11.72 2.59
N LYS A 40 -8.98 -10.72 1.73
CA LYS A 40 -10.35 -10.51 1.21
C LYS A 40 -10.65 -11.30 -0.05
N LEU A 41 -9.63 -11.71 -0.79
CA LEU A 41 -9.74 -12.48 -2.02
C LEU A 41 -9.50 -13.97 -1.80
N ASP A 42 -8.98 -14.38 -0.64
CA ASP A 42 -8.90 -15.78 -0.26
C ASP A 42 -10.33 -16.32 -0.07
N VAL A 43 -10.72 -17.23 -0.97
CA VAL A 43 -12.06 -17.85 -1.07
C VAL A 43 -12.08 -19.17 -0.33
#